data_AF-A0A8R7JWB3-F1
#
_entry.id   AF-A0A8R7JWB3-F1
#
_cell.length_a   1.000
_cell.length_b   1.000
_cell.length_c   1.000
_cell.angle_alpha   90.00
_cell.angle_beta   90.00
_cell.angle_gamma   90.00
#
_symmetry.space_group_name_H-M   'P 1'
#
loop_
_entity.id
_entity.type
_entity.pdbx_description
1 polymer ?
#
loop_
_entity_poly.entity_id
_entity_poly.type
_entity_poly.pdbx_seq_one_letter_code
_entity_poly.pdbx_strand_id
1 'polypeptide(L)'
;MPILSLSAKPLSRLPAKRGLSRLSRVRNLAFTTSRIRITMLKQQDHPGNESGSRPLYLGIDFGTSGARYALIDKQGAIHSEGKRTYPAVGQTTNWASSWREALFQLLGDIPSIHQPSVSSISIDGTSSTTLIIDSCRNNGELLAGPFLYNESFPDALPMISSIAPANHTVCSGSSTLCKLVSWWNKHCLNGGDDSAILMHQSDWLLWLLHGEYGVCDYNNTLKSTRSSHWPNQRRCALTIWLFE
;
A
#
# COMPACT_ATOMS: atom_id res chain seq x y z
N MET A 1 11.71 40.18 -0.08
CA MET A 1 10.30 39.87 0.22
C MET A 1 9.45 40.25 -0.98
N PRO A 2 9.01 39.26 -1.75
CA PRO A 2 7.58 39.19 -2.05
C PRO A 2 7.01 37.81 -1.70
N ILE A 3 5.76 37.84 -1.25
CA ILE A 3 4.93 36.73 -0.80
C ILE A 3 4.37 36.01 -2.04
N LEU A 4 4.57 34.69 -2.13
CA LEU A 4 3.89 33.84 -3.11
C LEU A 4 2.76 33.07 -2.40
N SER A 5 1.55 33.26 -2.93
CA SER A 5 0.30 32.69 -2.45
C SER A 5 -0.07 31.43 -3.25
N LEU A 6 -0.51 30.39 -2.54
CA LEU A 6 -1.11 29.17 -3.11
C LEU A 6 -2.60 29.43 -3.40
N SER A 7 -3.01 29.34 -4.67
CA SER A 7 -4.42 29.36 -5.06
C SER A 7 -4.89 27.98 -5.50
N ALA A 8 -5.85 27.41 -4.76
CA ALA A 8 -6.59 26.21 -5.16
C ALA A 8 -7.87 26.63 -5.88
N LYS A 9 -8.05 26.22 -7.14
CA LYS A 9 -9.33 26.36 -7.84
C LYS A 9 -10.03 25.00 -7.93
N PRO A 10 -11.27 24.85 -7.44
CA PRO A 10 -12.08 23.67 -7.69
C PRO A 10 -12.60 23.65 -9.14
N LEU A 11 -12.60 22.48 -9.78
CA LEU A 11 -13.24 22.29 -11.10
C LEU A 11 -14.77 22.43 -10.96
N SER A 12 -15.36 23.17 -11.90
CA SER A 12 -16.81 23.36 -12.03
C SER A 12 -17.53 22.08 -12.45
N ARG A 13 -18.72 21.87 -11.88
CA ARG A 13 -19.60 20.72 -12.14
C ARG A 13 -20.27 20.84 -13.52
N LEU A 14 -20.27 19.77 -14.30
CA LEU A 14 -21.25 19.57 -15.38
C LEU A 14 -22.58 19.05 -14.80
N PRO A 15 -23.74 19.45 -15.34
CA PRO A 15 -25.03 19.13 -14.76
C PRO A 15 -25.45 17.67 -15.02
N ALA A 16 -25.94 17.01 -13.98
CA ALA A 16 -26.53 15.68 -14.04
C ALA A 16 -27.94 15.72 -14.68
N LYS A 17 -28.19 14.83 -15.65
CA LYS A 17 -29.55 14.58 -16.16
C LYS A 17 -30.36 13.80 -15.11
N ARG A 18 -31.56 14.33 -14.81
CA ARG A 18 -32.55 13.79 -13.87
C ARG A 18 -33.18 12.50 -14.40
N GLY A 19 -33.25 11.49 -13.54
CA GLY A 19 -34.18 10.36 -13.62
C GLY A 19 -34.75 10.09 -12.22
N LEU A 20 -36.08 10.18 -12.07
CA LEU A 20 -36.82 10.04 -10.82
C LEU A 20 -37.07 8.56 -10.48
N SER A 21 -36.80 8.15 -9.23
CA SER A 21 -37.66 7.22 -8.46
C SER A 21 -37.28 7.18 -6.96
N ARG A 22 -38.26 6.82 -6.14
CA ARG A 22 -38.43 7.11 -4.70
C ARG A 22 -37.54 6.33 -3.71
N LEU A 23 -37.01 7.09 -2.74
CA LEU A 23 -36.86 6.86 -1.29
C LEU A 23 -36.65 5.43 -0.74
N SER A 24 -35.43 5.17 -0.23
CA SER A 24 -35.23 4.69 1.15
C SER A 24 -33.99 5.38 1.74
N ARG A 25 -34.10 5.79 3.01
CA ARG A 25 -33.23 6.76 3.68
C ARG A 25 -32.14 6.03 4.46
N VAL A 26 -30.94 5.93 3.91
CA VAL A 26 -29.72 5.59 4.67
C VAL A 26 -28.77 6.78 4.58
N ARG A 27 -28.41 7.34 5.74
CA ARG A 27 -27.44 8.44 5.85
C ARG A 27 -26.05 7.88 5.52
N ASN A 28 -25.64 7.97 4.25
CA ASN A 28 -24.25 7.78 3.87
C ASN A 28 -23.45 9.03 4.25
N LEU A 29 -22.55 8.89 5.25
CA LEU A 29 -21.44 9.83 5.40
C LEU A 29 -20.54 9.65 4.17
N ALA A 30 -20.63 10.59 3.23
CA ALA A 30 -19.71 10.66 2.10
C ALA A 30 -18.32 11.04 2.63
N PHE A 31 -17.42 10.07 2.72
CA PHE A 31 -16.00 10.35 2.88
C PHE A 31 -15.47 10.92 1.55
N THR A 32 -15.28 12.23 1.51
CA THR A 32 -14.57 12.90 0.42
C THR A 32 -13.10 12.48 0.50
N THR A 33 -12.69 11.55 -0.35
CA THR A 33 -11.26 11.28 -0.59
C THR A 33 -10.72 12.36 -1.51
N SER A 34 -10.17 13.43 -0.94
CA SER A 34 -9.39 14.40 -1.70
C SER A 34 -8.14 13.69 -2.24
N ARG A 35 -8.16 13.29 -3.52
CA ARG A 35 -6.95 12.86 -4.24
C ARG A 35 -6.03 14.07 -4.34
N ILE A 36 -4.95 14.10 -3.56
CA ILE A 36 -3.84 15.02 -3.78
C ILE A 36 -3.03 14.43 -4.94
N ARG A 37 -3.23 14.98 -6.14
CA ARG A 37 -2.36 14.71 -7.28
C ARG A 37 -1.18 15.66 -7.16
N ILE A 38 -0.02 15.15 -6.75
CA ILE A 38 1.24 15.90 -6.81
C ILE A 38 1.63 15.96 -8.28
N THR A 39 1.38 17.11 -8.93
CA THR A 39 1.87 17.38 -10.28
C THR A 39 3.15 18.21 -10.12
N MET A 40 4.32 17.61 -10.32
CA MET A 40 5.59 18.35 -10.33
C MET A 40 5.80 18.97 -11.72
N LEU A 41 6.15 20.24 -11.75
CA LEU A 41 6.47 20.97 -12.99
C LEU A 41 7.86 20.56 -13.48
N LYS A 42 7.93 20.20 -14.76
CA LYS A 42 9.15 19.81 -15.48
C LYS A 42 10.14 20.98 -15.49
N GLN A 43 11.29 20.81 -14.85
CA GLN A 43 12.38 21.77 -14.94
C GLN A 43 13.16 21.49 -16.24
N GLN A 44 13.32 22.50 -17.10
CA GLN A 44 14.12 22.40 -18.32
C GLN A 44 15.61 22.43 -17.96
N ASP A 45 16.38 21.48 -18.49
CA ASP A 45 17.82 21.39 -18.30
C ASP A 45 18.56 22.50 -19.07
N HIS A 46 19.29 23.34 -18.34
CA HIS A 46 20.37 24.17 -18.87
C HIS A 46 21.71 23.48 -18.62
N PRO A 47 22.61 23.38 -19.62
CA PRO A 47 23.89 22.71 -19.44
C PRO A 47 24.87 23.68 -18.76
N GLY A 48 25.02 23.58 -17.44
CA GLY A 48 25.98 24.42 -16.72
C GLY A 48 25.76 24.55 -15.22
N ASN A 49 25.52 23.46 -14.49
CA ASN A 49 25.82 23.42 -13.06
C ASN A 49 25.87 21.96 -12.57
N GLU A 50 27.06 21.46 -12.20
CA GLU A 50 27.19 20.22 -11.42
C GLU A 50 26.76 20.45 -9.95
N SER A 51 25.51 20.87 -9.75
CA SER A 51 24.84 20.88 -8.45
C SER A 51 23.63 19.96 -8.44
N GLY A 52 23.69 18.85 -9.20
CA GLY A 52 22.75 17.75 -9.09
C GLY A 52 22.83 17.21 -7.66
N SER A 53 21.80 17.49 -6.84
CA SER A 53 21.71 16.96 -5.49
C SER A 53 21.89 15.44 -5.55
N ARG A 54 22.82 14.89 -4.77
CA ARG A 54 23.13 13.45 -4.81
C ARG A 54 21.85 12.65 -4.51
N PRO A 55 21.60 11.55 -5.24
CA PRO A 55 20.39 10.75 -5.06
C PRO A 55 20.34 10.17 -3.64
N LEU A 56 19.14 10.23 -3.04
CA LEU A 56 18.82 9.65 -1.74
C LEU A 56 17.81 8.51 -1.90
N TYR A 57 17.88 7.54 -1.00
CA TYR A 57 17.11 6.31 -1.02
C TYR A 57 16.30 6.22 0.28
N LEU A 58 14.97 6.13 0.15
CA LEU A 58 14.07 6.06 1.30
C LEU A 58 13.72 4.59 1.60
N GLY A 59 14.01 4.15 2.82
CA GLY A 59 13.49 2.89 3.36
C GLY A 59 12.42 3.17 4.41
N ILE A 60 11.29 2.49 4.34
CA ILE A 60 10.22 2.56 5.34
C ILE A 60 9.92 1.15 5.84
N ASP A 61 9.88 0.97 7.15
CA ASP A 61 9.63 -0.32 7.81
C ASP A 61 8.34 -0.22 8.63
N PHE A 62 7.32 -0.98 8.23
CA PHE A 62 6.03 -1.12 8.91
C PHE A 62 6.02 -2.34 9.82
N GLY A 63 6.31 -2.09 11.10
CA GLY A 63 6.19 -3.07 12.17
C GLY A 63 4.78 -3.20 12.73
N THR A 64 4.66 -3.96 13.82
CA THR A 64 3.38 -4.29 14.46
C THR A 64 2.80 -3.14 15.29
N SER A 65 3.63 -2.25 15.81
CA SER A 65 3.25 -1.14 16.72
C SER A 65 3.54 0.25 16.16
N GLY A 66 4.15 0.33 14.99
CA GLY A 66 4.53 1.60 14.37
C GLY A 66 5.29 1.38 13.07
N ALA A 67 5.60 2.49 12.41
CA ALA A 67 6.48 2.50 11.26
C ALA A 67 7.60 3.52 11.46
N ARG A 68 8.72 3.28 10.79
CA ARG A 68 9.89 4.14 10.77
C ARG A 68 10.40 4.32 9.35
N TYR A 69 11.07 5.42 9.09
CA TYR A 69 11.82 5.60 7.85
C TYR A 69 13.28 5.94 8.13
N ALA A 70 14.13 5.60 7.18
CA ALA A 70 15.50 6.10 7.07
C ALA A 70 15.74 6.56 5.63
N LEU A 71 16.30 7.76 5.48
CA LEU A 71 16.71 8.33 4.21
C LEU A 71 18.23 8.30 4.14
N ILE A 72 18.77 7.56 3.18
CA ILE A 72 20.21 7.32 3.07
C ILE A 72 20.76 7.79 1.72
N ASP A 73 22.06 8.07 1.65
CA ASP A 73 22.76 8.19 0.37
C ASP A 73 23.35 6.86 -0.11
N LYS A 74 24.05 6.89 -1.26
CA LYS A 74 24.69 5.71 -1.86
C LYS A 74 25.80 5.12 -0.98
N GLN A 75 26.37 5.89 -0.05
CA GLN A 75 27.36 5.43 0.90
C GLN A 75 26.73 4.84 2.16
N GLY A 76 25.40 4.88 2.27
CA GLY A 76 24.65 4.42 3.44
C GLY A 76 24.64 5.43 4.59
N ALA A 77 25.08 6.68 4.38
CA ALA A 77 24.98 7.71 5.40
C ALA A 77 23.52 8.13 5.56
N ILE A 78 23.05 8.26 6.81
CA ILE A 78 21.68 8.67 7.12
C ILE A 78 21.60 10.19 7.06
N HIS A 79 20.70 10.69 6.21
CA HIS A 79 20.39 12.12 6.06
C HIS A 79 19.17 12.52 6.89
N SER A 80 18.23 11.60 7.09
CA SER A 80 17.04 11.83 7.90
C SER A 80 16.41 10.52 8.36
N GLU A 81 15.75 10.53 9.51
CA GLU A 81 14.99 9.42 10.05
C GLU A 81 13.73 9.93 10.75
N GLY A 82 12.72 9.06 10.85
CA GLY A 82 11.48 9.40 11.53
C GLY A 82 10.69 8.16 11.93
N LYS A 83 9.75 8.35 12.86
CA LYS A 83 8.91 7.27 13.40
C LYS A 83 7.49 7.75 13.65
N ARG A 84 6.54 6.84 13.46
CA ARG A 84 5.13 6.96 13.84
C ARG A 84 4.67 5.70 14.54
N THR A 85 3.75 5.83 15.47
CA THR A 85 3.17 4.71 16.23
C THR A 85 1.71 4.51 15.84
N TYR A 86 1.26 3.26 15.87
CA TYR A 86 -0.14 2.89 15.73
C TYR A 86 -0.76 2.61 17.10
N PRO A 87 -2.10 2.69 17.25
CA PRO A 87 -2.75 2.13 18.41
C PRO A 87 -2.54 0.61 18.47
N ALA A 88 -2.52 0.06 19.68
CA ALA A 88 -2.19 -1.35 19.91
C ALA A 88 -3.21 -2.30 19.25
N VAL A 89 -2.76 -3.52 18.96
CA VAL A 89 -3.62 -4.60 18.48
C VAL A 89 -4.75 -4.86 19.48
N GLY A 90 -5.99 -4.85 18.98
CA GLY A 90 -7.22 -4.94 19.78
C GLY A 90 -7.83 -3.60 20.18
N GLN A 91 -7.15 -2.47 19.98
CA GLN A 91 -7.68 -1.12 20.22
C GLN A 91 -8.01 -0.37 18.92
N THR A 92 -7.43 -0.78 17.80
CA THR A 92 -7.66 -0.19 16.47
C THR A 92 -8.86 -0.84 15.78
N THR A 93 -9.85 -0.06 15.37
CA THR A 93 -10.99 -0.53 14.54
C THR A 93 -10.72 -0.45 13.03
N ASN A 94 -9.66 0.27 12.60
CA ASN A 94 -9.34 0.44 11.18
C ASN A 94 -7.83 0.51 10.89
N TRP A 95 -7.18 -0.65 10.84
CA TRP A 95 -5.74 -0.80 10.60
C TRP A 95 -5.24 -0.18 9.31
N ALA A 96 -5.97 -0.39 8.22
CA ALA A 96 -5.57 0.14 6.91
C ALA A 96 -5.51 1.68 6.92
N SER A 97 -6.49 2.32 7.57
CA SER A 97 -6.45 3.78 7.74
C SER A 97 -5.24 4.22 8.56
N SER A 98 -4.94 3.53 9.67
CA SER A 98 -3.77 3.84 10.50
C SER A 98 -2.45 3.70 9.73
N TRP A 99 -2.28 2.63 8.95
CA TRP A 99 -1.08 2.43 8.13
C TRP A 99 -0.95 3.50 7.03
N ARG A 100 -2.06 3.80 6.35
CA ARG A 100 -2.10 4.88 5.34
C ARG A 100 -1.73 6.23 5.94
N GLU A 101 -2.30 6.58 7.10
CA GLU A 101 -1.98 7.83 7.78
C GLU A 101 -0.50 7.91 8.15
N ALA A 102 0.07 6.86 8.73
CA ALA A 102 1.50 6.88 9.06
C ALA A 102 2.38 6.93 7.80
N LEU A 103 2.02 6.27 6.71
CA LEU A 103 2.76 6.37 5.44
C LEU A 103 2.89 7.84 5.03
N PHE A 104 1.77 8.54 4.93
CA PHE A 104 1.76 9.94 4.49
C PHE A 104 2.35 10.89 5.52
N GLN A 105 2.23 10.61 6.82
CA GLN A 105 2.91 11.38 7.87
C GLN A 105 4.44 11.21 7.81
N LEU A 106 4.95 9.99 7.63
CA LEU A 106 6.39 9.73 7.49
C LEU A 106 6.95 10.38 6.23
N LEU A 107 6.21 10.35 5.10
CA LEU A 107 6.59 11.07 3.90
C LEU A 107 6.60 12.59 4.12
N GLY A 108 5.65 13.11 4.91
CA GLY A 108 5.58 14.53 5.27
C GLY A 108 6.69 14.99 6.22
N ASP A 109 7.29 14.07 6.99
CA ASP A 109 8.41 14.36 7.89
C ASP A 109 9.75 14.53 7.18
N ILE A 110 9.84 14.12 5.91
CA ILE A 110 11.08 14.25 5.14
C ILE A 110 11.39 15.74 4.97
N PRO A 111 12.56 16.23 5.42
CA PRO A 111 12.93 17.62 5.29
C PRO A 111 12.83 18.09 3.83
N SER A 112 12.24 19.27 3.61
CA SER A 112 11.98 19.80 2.26
C SER A 112 13.25 19.93 1.41
N ILE A 113 14.41 20.11 2.03
CA ILE A 113 15.72 20.14 1.37
C ILE A 113 16.11 18.81 0.72
N HIS A 114 15.60 17.69 1.24
CA HIS A 114 15.92 16.34 0.74
C HIS A 114 14.88 15.77 -0.20
N GLN A 115 13.63 16.27 -0.16
CA GLN A 115 12.53 15.74 -0.98
C GLN A 115 12.85 15.67 -2.48
N PRO A 116 13.49 16.69 -3.13
CA PRO A 116 13.84 16.63 -4.54
C PRO A 116 14.89 15.57 -4.89
N SER A 117 15.66 15.11 -3.89
CA SER A 117 16.74 14.14 -4.08
C SER A 117 16.30 12.70 -3.86
N VAL A 118 15.10 12.45 -3.33
CA VAL A 118 14.56 11.10 -3.12
C VAL A 118 14.36 10.43 -4.48
N SER A 119 15.20 9.43 -4.77
CA SER A 119 15.25 8.75 -6.06
C SER A 119 14.57 7.38 -6.05
N SER A 120 14.28 6.82 -4.87
CA SER A 120 13.58 5.54 -4.73
C SER A 120 12.98 5.38 -3.34
N ILE A 121 11.97 4.51 -3.25
CA ILE A 121 11.30 4.17 -2.00
C ILE A 121 11.23 2.64 -1.90
N SER A 122 11.61 2.11 -0.75
CA SER A 122 11.41 0.71 -0.37
C SER A 122 10.52 0.65 0.87
N ILE A 123 9.60 -0.31 0.90
CA ILE A 123 8.70 -0.52 2.04
C ILE A 123 8.80 -1.98 2.47
N ASP A 124 9.16 -2.20 3.73
CA ASP A 124 9.03 -3.50 4.41
C ASP A 124 7.77 -3.50 5.29
N GLY A 125 7.17 -4.67 5.46
CA GLY A 125 5.93 -4.84 6.19
C GLY A 125 5.94 -6.08 7.07
N THR A 126 5.04 -6.12 8.05
CA THR A 126 4.95 -7.26 8.96
C THR A 126 4.49 -8.50 8.19
N SER A 127 5.33 -9.54 8.20
CA SER A 127 5.11 -10.77 7.42
C SER A 127 3.73 -11.39 7.66
N SER A 128 3.18 -11.98 6.60
CA SER A 128 1.86 -12.60 6.59
C SER A 128 0.69 -11.66 6.91
N THR A 129 0.90 -10.35 7.02
CA THR A 129 -0.19 -9.36 7.08
C THR A 129 -0.70 -9.07 5.68
N THR A 130 -1.99 -9.33 5.43
CA THR A 130 -2.55 -9.33 4.07
C THR A 130 -3.86 -8.58 3.99
N LEU A 131 -4.12 -7.99 2.84
CA LEU A 131 -5.32 -7.24 2.51
C LEU A 131 -5.95 -7.86 1.26
N ILE A 132 -7.28 -7.86 1.19
CA ILE A 132 -8.03 -8.25 0.00
C ILE A 132 -8.82 -7.03 -0.45
N ILE A 133 -8.56 -6.56 -1.67
CA ILE A 133 -9.15 -5.35 -2.24
C ILE A 133 -10.02 -5.65 -3.45
N ASP A 134 -10.95 -4.77 -3.74
CA ASP A 134 -11.76 -4.74 -4.96
C ASP A 134 -11.00 -4.00 -6.07
N SER A 135 -10.62 -4.71 -7.13
CA SER A 135 -9.93 -4.13 -8.29
C SER A 135 -10.83 -3.29 -9.20
N CYS A 136 -12.14 -3.54 -9.22
CA CYS A 136 -13.08 -2.86 -10.11
C CYS A 136 -13.27 -1.39 -9.73
N ARG A 137 -13.15 -1.06 -8.44
CA ARG A 137 -13.35 0.32 -7.95
C ARG A 137 -12.12 1.20 -8.06
N ASN A 138 -10.95 0.60 -8.30
CA ASN A 138 -9.66 1.28 -8.43
C ASN A 138 -9.39 2.34 -7.34
N ASN A 139 -9.91 2.10 -6.14
CA ASN A 139 -9.84 2.98 -4.97
C ASN A 139 -9.16 2.28 -3.78
N GLY A 140 -8.77 1.02 -3.91
CA GLY A 140 -8.14 0.22 -2.85
C GLY A 140 -9.09 -0.14 -1.72
N GLU A 141 -10.40 -0.11 -1.99
CA GLU A 141 -11.41 -0.50 -1.03
C GLU A 141 -11.23 -1.97 -0.65
N LEU A 142 -11.26 -2.21 0.65
CA LEU A 142 -11.06 -3.53 1.21
C LEU A 142 -12.36 -4.33 1.19
N LEU A 143 -12.29 -5.55 0.67
CA LEU A 143 -13.40 -6.50 0.68
C LEU A 143 -13.62 -7.13 2.07
N ALA A 144 -12.60 -7.10 2.92
CA ALA A 144 -12.64 -7.52 4.32
C ALA A 144 -11.64 -6.72 5.15
N GLY A 145 -11.73 -6.80 6.49
CA GLY A 145 -10.69 -6.24 7.35
C GLY A 145 -9.30 -6.82 7.02
N PRO A 146 -8.20 -6.08 7.23
CA PRO A 146 -6.86 -6.63 7.07
C PRO A 146 -6.66 -7.87 7.94
N PHE A 147 -6.06 -8.91 7.39
CA PHE A 147 -5.73 -10.13 8.11
C PHE A 147 -4.31 -10.03 8.69
N LEU A 148 -4.20 -9.76 9.98
CA LEU A 148 -2.94 -9.53 10.69
C LEU A 148 -2.12 -10.81 10.85
N TYR A 149 -0.80 -10.67 10.93
CA TYR A 149 0.16 -11.77 11.07
C TYR A 149 -0.15 -12.79 12.17
N ASN A 150 -0.81 -12.37 13.26
CA ASN A 150 -1.12 -13.20 14.42
C ASN A 150 -2.51 -13.86 14.36
N GLU A 151 -3.29 -13.59 13.32
CA GLU A 151 -4.57 -14.26 13.08
C GLU A 151 -4.36 -15.64 12.44
N SER A 152 -5.12 -16.63 12.91
CA SER A 152 -5.02 -18.02 12.47
C SER A 152 -6.37 -18.55 11.97
N PHE A 153 -6.33 -19.26 10.85
CA PHE A 153 -7.47 -19.79 10.11
C PHE A 153 -7.32 -21.32 9.95
N PRO A 154 -7.52 -22.09 11.04
CA PRO A 154 -7.29 -23.54 11.04
C PRO A 154 -8.31 -24.31 10.18
N ASP A 155 -9.46 -23.70 9.86
CA ASP A 155 -10.48 -24.24 8.97
C ASP A 155 -9.95 -24.49 7.54
N ALA A 156 -9.03 -23.65 7.07
CA ALA A 156 -8.42 -23.77 5.75
C ALA A 156 -7.23 -24.75 5.70
N LEU A 157 -6.65 -25.08 6.86
CA LEU A 157 -5.38 -25.82 6.95
C LEU A 157 -5.45 -27.24 6.37
N PRO A 158 -6.52 -28.05 6.56
CA PRO A 158 -6.61 -29.38 5.96
C PRO A 158 -6.57 -29.35 4.43
N MET A 159 -7.23 -28.38 3.81
CA MET A 159 -7.22 -28.20 2.36
C MET A 159 -5.83 -27.79 1.86
N ILE A 160 -5.14 -26.91 2.58
CA ILE A 160 -3.80 -26.45 2.18
C ILE A 160 -2.77 -27.57 2.36
N SER A 161 -2.88 -28.35 3.42
CA SER A 161 -1.97 -29.46 3.72
C SER A 161 -2.10 -30.61 2.71
N SER A 162 -3.24 -30.74 2.02
CA SER A 162 -3.42 -31.77 0.98
C SER A 162 -2.80 -31.38 -0.37
N ILE A 163 -2.54 -30.09 -0.61
CA ILE A 163 -2.02 -29.57 -1.89
C ILE A 163 -0.58 -29.07 -1.82
N ALA A 164 -0.12 -28.65 -0.64
CA ALA A 164 1.22 -28.13 -0.43
C ALA A 164 2.20 -29.25 -0.02
N PRO A 165 3.50 -29.14 -0.35
CA PRO A 165 4.51 -30.06 0.15
C PRO A 165 4.50 -30.15 1.68
N ALA A 166 4.85 -31.32 2.21
CA ALA A 166 5.02 -31.51 3.64
C ALA A 166 6.01 -30.48 4.21
N ASN A 167 5.69 -29.91 5.37
CA ASN A 167 6.48 -28.88 6.07
C ASN A 167 6.72 -27.57 5.29
N HIS A 168 5.96 -27.30 4.22
CA HIS A 168 6.05 -26.00 3.54
C HIS A 168 5.55 -24.87 4.45
N THR A 169 6.11 -23.67 4.30
CA THR A 169 5.75 -22.46 5.07
C THR A 169 4.27 -22.07 4.99
N VAL A 170 3.54 -22.54 3.98
CA VAL A 170 2.10 -22.26 3.80
C VAL A 170 1.23 -23.18 4.67
N CYS A 171 1.77 -24.28 5.18
CA CYS A 171 1.11 -25.25 6.05
C CYS A 171 1.07 -24.77 7.52
N SER A 172 0.73 -23.49 7.73
CA SER A 172 0.49 -22.88 9.03
C SER A 172 -0.86 -22.18 9.01
N GLY A 173 -1.64 -22.27 10.08
CA GLY A 173 -2.96 -21.61 10.17
C GLY A 173 -2.89 -20.09 9.99
N SER A 174 -1.76 -19.46 10.30
CA SER A 174 -1.55 -18.01 10.11
C SER A 174 -0.97 -17.62 8.74
N SER A 175 -0.77 -18.58 7.84
CA SER A 175 -0.21 -18.31 6.51
C SER A 175 -1.13 -17.43 5.67
N THR A 176 -0.54 -16.69 4.73
CA THR A 176 -1.29 -15.89 3.74
C THR A 176 -2.27 -16.77 2.96
N LEU A 177 -1.86 -18.00 2.63
CA LEU A 177 -2.71 -18.92 1.87
C LEU A 177 -3.92 -19.39 2.69
N CYS A 178 -3.76 -19.68 3.99
CA CYS A 178 -4.88 -20.02 4.88
C CYS A 178 -5.90 -18.88 4.97
N LYS A 179 -5.43 -17.64 5.07
CA LYS A 179 -6.27 -16.44 5.09
C LYS A 179 -7.08 -16.31 3.80
N LEU A 180 -6.42 -16.44 2.65
CA LEU A 180 -7.07 -16.36 1.35
C LEU A 180 -8.15 -17.44 1.17
N VAL A 181 -7.82 -18.70 1.48
CA VAL A 181 -8.76 -19.83 1.35
C VAL A 181 -9.95 -19.68 2.30
N SER A 182 -9.72 -19.30 3.57
CA SER A 182 -10.82 -19.08 4.51
C SER A 182 -11.74 -17.93 4.06
N TRP A 183 -11.17 -16.84 3.54
CA TRP A 183 -11.95 -15.74 2.98
C TRP A 183 -12.75 -16.19 1.75
N TRP A 184 -12.11 -16.87 0.80
CA TRP A 184 -12.77 -17.36 -0.41
C TRP A 184 -13.96 -18.27 -0.11
N ASN A 185 -13.78 -19.21 0.82
CA ASN A 185 -14.85 -20.13 1.25
C ASN A 185 -16.01 -19.41 1.96
N LYS A 186 -15.78 -18.26 2.59
CA LYS A 186 -16.85 -17.50 3.26
C LYS A 186 -17.59 -16.58 2.29
N HIS A 187 -16.90 -16.02 1.30
CA HIS A 187 -17.41 -14.89 0.52
C HIS A 187 -17.74 -15.24 -0.95
N CYS A 188 -17.16 -16.30 -1.52
CA CYS A 188 -17.23 -16.57 -2.96
C CYS A 188 -18.07 -17.81 -3.33
N LEU A 189 -18.67 -18.52 -2.37
CA LEU A 189 -19.46 -19.74 -2.64
C LEU A 189 -20.76 -19.50 -3.43
N ASN A 190 -21.23 -18.25 -3.57
CA ASN A 190 -22.49 -17.88 -4.23
C ASN A 190 -22.34 -17.06 -5.53
N GLY A 191 -21.19 -17.20 -6.23
CA GLY A 191 -20.90 -16.43 -7.46
C GLY A 191 -19.84 -15.37 -7.19
N GLY A 192 -18.59 -15.82 -7.11
CA GLY A 192 -17.44 -15.02 -6.69
C GLY A 192 -17.25 -13.72 -7.49
N ASP A 193 -16.70 -12.73 -6.79
CA ASP A 193 -16.30 -11.46 -7.37
C ASP A 193 -14.91 -11.63 -8.01
N ASP A 194 -14.86 -11.73 -9.35
CA ASP A 194 -13.60 -11.88 -10.12
C ASP A 194 -12.64 -10.68 -9.96
N SER A 195 -13.02 -9.69 -9.16
CA SER A 195 -12.30 -8.45 -8.88
C SER A 195 -11.40 -8.50 -7.63
N ALA A 196 -11.40 -9.61 -6.88
CA ALA A 196 -10.64 -9.69 -5.63
C ALA A 196 -9.13 -9.82 -5.87
N ILE A 197 -8.33 -8.90 -5.32
CA ILE A 197 -6.85 -8.96 -5.35
C ILE A 197 -6.31 -9.09 -3.93
N LEU A 198 -5.47 -10.10 -3.71
CA LEU A 198 -4.67 -10.26 -2.49
C LEU A 198 -3.39 -9.43 -2.57
N MET A 199 -3.10 -8.68 -1.52
CA MET A 199 -1.85 -7.92 -1.36
C MET A 199 -1.26 -8.15 0.03
N HIS A 200 0.07 -8.17 0.15
CA HIS A 200 0.68 -8.01 1.47
C HIS A 200 0.60 -6.54 1.90
N GLN A 201 0.81 -6.30 3.19
CA GLN A 201 0.82 -4.94 3.76
C GLN A 201 1.76 -4.01 2.98
N SER A 202 2.99 -4.42 2.72
CA SER A 202 3.99 -3.64 1.97
C SER A 202 3.54 -3.37 0.52
N ASP A 203 2.96 -4.37 -0.14
CA ASP A 203 2.48 -4.25 -1.53
C ASP A 203 1.32 -3.26 -1.62
N TRP A 204 0.38 -3.31 -0.68
CA TRP A 204 -0.73 -2.36 -0.61
C TRP A 204 -0.26 -0.93 -0.32
N LEU A 205 0.72 -0.77 0.57
CA LEU A 205 1.32 0.55 0.87
C LEU A 205 2.08 1.11 -0.33
N LEU A 206 2.82 0.28 -1.07
CA LEU A 206 3.45 0.68 -2.32
C LEU A 206 2.38 1.06 -3.36
N TRP A 207 1.32 0.26 -3.50
CA TRP A 207 0.21 0.54 -4.41
C TRP A 207 -0.44 1.90 -4.14
N LEU A 208 -0.54 2.35 -2.88
CA LEU A 208 -1.02 3.71 -2.56
C LEU A 208 -0.14 4.82 -3.16
N LEU A 209 1.13 4.53 -3.46
CA LEU A 209 2.09 5.48 -4.05
C LEU A 209 2.12 5.38 -5.58
N HIS A 210 2.17 4.17 -6.15
CA HIS A 210 2.36 3.99 -7.59
C HIS A 210 1.09 3.59 -8.36
N GLY A 211 0.06 3.06 -7.69
CA GLY A 211 -1.24 2.74 -8.28
C GLY A 211 -1.28 1.49 -9.18
N GLU A 212 -0.24 0.67 -9.21
CA GLU A 212 -0.16 -0.53 -10.06
C GLU A 212 -0.46 -1.81 -9.27
N TYR A 213 -1.30 -2.70 -9.80
CA TYR A 213 -1.57 -4.01 -9.20
C TYR A 213 -0.54 -5.05 -9.62
N GLY A 214 -0.38 -6.10 -8.82
CA GLY A 214 0.45 -7.27 -9.18
C GLY A 214 1.96 -7.07 -9.02
N VAL A 215 2.38 -6.00 -8.35
CA VAL A 215 3.77 -5.78 -7.93
C VAL A 215 3.93 -6.33 -6.52
N CYS A 216 4.77 -7.36 -6.35
CA CYS A 216 5.05 -8.00 -5.06
C CYS A 216 6.47 -8.55 -5.05
N ASP A 217 7.14 -8.49 -3.90
CA ASP A 217 8.50 -9.00 -3.78
C ASP A 217 8.50 -10.52 -3.65
N TYR A 218 9.68 -11.08 -3.88
CA TYR A 218 9.89 -12.52 -3.84
C TYR A 218 9.64 -13.12 -2.45
N ASN A 219 10.07 -12.45 -1.37
CA ASN A 219 9.93 -12.98 -0.01
C ASN A 219 8.46 -13.07 0.40
N ASN A 220 7.64 -12.10 0.00
CA ASN A 220 6.22 -12.12 0.23
C ASN A 220 5.49 -13.12 -0.67
N THR A 221 5.90 -13.25 -1.94
CA THR A 221 5.36 -14.27 -2.86
C THR A 221 5.58 -15.70 -2.35
N LEU A 222 6.76 -16.01 -1.77
CA LEU A 222 7.07 -17.31 -1.19
C LEU A 222 6.16 -17.70 -0.01
N LYS A 223 5.64 -16.72 0.73
CA LYS A 223 4.74 -16.95 1.87
C LYS A 223 3.29 -17.22 1.44
N SER A 224 3.00 -17.02 0.17
CA SER A 224 1.64 -17.10 -0.39
C SER A 224 1.45 -18.23 -1.38
N THR A 225 2.53 -18.85 -1.87
CA THR A 225 2.48 -19.76 -3.02
C THR A 225 3.26 -21.04 -2.81
N ARG A 226 2.89 -22.06 -3.59
CA ARG A 226 3.49 -23.42 -3.61
C ARG A 226 4.79 -23.50 -4.42
N SER A 227 5.03 -22.55 -5.31
CA SER A 227 6.10 -22.63 -6.32
C SER A 227 6.76 -21.26 -6.48
N SER A 228 8.08 -21.28 -6.64
CA SER A 228 8.92 -20.11 -6.92
C SER A 228 8.66 -19.47 -8.30
N HIS A 229 7.69 -19.94 -9.08
CA HIS A 229 7.36 -19.42 -10.41
C HIS A 229 5.92 -18.88 -10.46
N TRP A 230 5.77 -17.58 -10.22
CA TRP A 230 4.58 -16.81 -10.62
C TRP A 230 4.94 -15.95 -11.85
N PRO A 231 4.06 -15.76 -12.84
CA PRO A 231 4.43 -15.14 -14.12
C PRO A 231 4.86 -13.66 -14.04
N ASN A 232 4.68 -13.00 -12.88
CA ASN A 232 4.97 -11.57 -12.69
C ASN A 232 5.77 -11.30 -11.40
N GLN A 233 6.85 -12.04 -11.15
CA GLN A 233 7.79 -11.71 -10.07
C GLN A 233 8.68 -10.54 -10.49
N ARG A 234 8.29 -9.30 -10.16
CA ARG A 234 9.20 -8.14 -10.19
C ARG A 234 9.74 -7.93 -8.79
N ARG A 235 11.06 -7.93 -8.60
CA ARG A 235 11.69 -7.58 -7.30
C ARG A 235 11.11 -6.25 -6.82
N CYS A 236 10.46 -6.18 -5.65
CA CYS A 236 10.18 -4.89 -5.01
C CYS A 236 11.45 -4.34 -4.37
N ALA A 237 12.33 -3.83 -5.21
CA ALA A 237 12.97 -2.56 -4.95
C ALA A 237 12.39 -1.64 -6.03
N LEU A 238 11.26 -1.00 -5.74
CA LEU A 238 10.65 -0.11 -6.72
C LEU A 238 11.42 1.22 -6.70
N THR A 239 12.34 1.39 -7.65
CA THR A 239 12.81 2.73 -8.02
C THR A 239 11.62 3.45 -8.64
N ILE A 240 10.86 4.19 -7.81
CA ILE A 240 9.90 5.17 -8.31
C ILE A 240 10.74 6.27 -8.95
N TRP A 241 10.88 6.25 -10.27
CA TRP A 241 11.39 7.39 -11.01
C TRP A 241 10.36 8.51 -10.87
N LEU A 242 10.60 9.45 -9.97
CA LEU A 242 9.76 10.64 -9.76
C LEU A 242 9.86 11.67 -10.92
N PHE A 243 10.27 11.23 -12.12
CA PHE A 243 10.49 12.10 -13.27
C PHE A 243 9.95 11.44 -14.55
N GLU A 244 8.80 11.92 -15.02
CA GLU A 244 8.44 12.04 -16.45
C GLU A 244 7.78 13.40 -16.71
#